data_AF-A0A0A7A726-F1
#
_entry.id   AF-A0A0A7A726-F1
#
_cell.length_a   1.000
_cell.length_b   1.000
_cell.length_c   1.000
_cell.angle_alpha   90.00
_cell.angle_beta   90.00
_cell.angle_gamma   90.00
#
_symmetry.space_group_name_H-M   'P 1'
#
loop_
_entity.id
_entity.type
_entity.pdbx_description
1 polymer ?
#
loop_
_entity_poly.entity_id
_entity_poly.type
_entity_poly.pdbx_seq_one_letter_code
_entity_poly.pdbx_strand_id
1 'polypeptide(L)'
;MAIIHYLNKISMNLNKKLHNKYKTCSNYNSHILKFGVYGFKACKSSVLTETNIDLLQRSISGFLKKISKGSKTTKYWNRLQVNSTTTSLSPESRMGKGKGAILHKILYVKQGQIIFEFSSISLPQISMILSFINSKLPFSVKLLKRII
;
A
#
# COMPACT_ATOMS: atom_id res chain seq x y z
N MET A 1 4.76 -17.83 -16.82
CA MET A 1 4.47 -16.76 -17.82
C MET A 1 3.43 -15.73 -17.37
N ALA A 2 2.28 -16.10 -16.79
CA ALA A 2 1.20 -15.15 -16.45
C ALA A 2 1.56 -14.08 -15.38
N ILE A 3 2.28 -14.46 -14.31
CA ILE A 3 2.68 -13.53 -13.24
C ILE A 3 3.66 -12.47 -13.77
N ILE A 4 4.65 -12.91 -14.56
CA ILE A 4 5.66 -12.03 -15.17
C ILE A 4 5.00 -11.05 -16.14
N HIS A 5 4.08 -11.55 -16.98
CA HIS A 5 3.29 -10.69 -17.88
C HIS A 5 2.45 -9.67 -17.11
N TYR A 6 1.82 -10.05 -15.99
CA TYR A 6 1.04 -9.15 -15.14
C TYR A 6 1.91 -8.06 -14.49
N LEU A 7 3.07 -8.43 -13.94
CA LEU A 7 4.03 -7.48 -13.36
C LEU A 7 4.57 -6.51 -14.43
N ASN A 8 4.89 -7.02 -15.63
CA ASN A 8 5.30 -6.20 -16.76
C ASN A 8 4.19 -5.26 -17.24
N LYS A 9 2.93 -5.72 -17.26
CA LYS A 9 1.76 -4.89 -17.62
C LYS A 9 1.52 -3.77 -16.61
N ILE A 10 1.67 -4.04 -15.31
CA ILE A 10 1.61 -3.01 -14.27
C ILE A 10 2.74 -2.00 -14.47
N SER A 11 3.97 -2.48 -14.62
CA SER A 11 5.15 -1.65 -14.85
C SER A 11 4.97 -0.72 -16.07
N MET A 12 4.46 -1.25 -17.19
CA MET A 12 4.16 -0.45 -18.38
C MET A 12 3.05 0.58 -18.16
N ASN A 13 2.09 0.33 -17.27
CA ASN A 13 1.04 1.29 -16.97
C ASN A 13 1.54 2.44 -16.06
N LEU A 14 2.56 2.17 -15.24
CA LEU A 14 3.19 3.14 -14.35
C LEU A 14 4.14 4.13 -15.06
N ASN A 15 4.40 3.95 -16.36
CA ASN A 15 5.14 4.93 -17.17
C ASN A 15 4.22 5.74 -18.11
N LYS A 16 2.90 5.50 -18.06
CA LYS A 16 1.93 6.22 -18.89
C LYS A 16 1.40 7.45 -18.16
N LYS A 17 1.17 8.53 -18.92
CA LYS A 17 0.53 9.75 -18.43
C LYS A 17 -1.00 9.58 -18.41
N LEU A 18 -1.56 9.06 -17.32
CA LEU A 18 -2.99 8.73 -17.23
C LEU A 18 -3.90 9.98 -17.16
N HIS A 19 -4.84 10.15 -18.09
CA HIS A 19 -5.83 11.24 -18.07
C HIS A 19 -7.06 10.90 -17.21
N ASN A 20 -7.41 9.62 -17.16
CA ASN A 20 -8.62 9.16 -16.49
C ASN A 20 -8.43 9.12 -14.97
N LYS A 21 -9.49 9.50 -14.23
CA LYS A 21 -9.54 9.32 -12.78
C LYS A 21 -9.41 7.83 -12.41
N TYR A 22 -8.78 7.56 -11.28
CA TYR A 22 -8.65 6.19 -10.78
C TYR A 22 -10.02 5.62 -10.39
N LYS A 23 -10.32 4.39 -10.81
CA LYS A 23 -11.62 3.75 -10.52
C LYS A 23 -11.79 3.53 -9.02
N THR A 24 -12.81 4.15 -8.44
CA THR A 24 -13.14 4.06 -7.01
C THR A 24 -13.87 2.76 -6.64
N CYS A 25 -14.54 2.11 -7.59
CA CYS A 25 -15.25 0.84 -7.36
C CYS A 25 -14.32 -0.20 -6.71
N SER A 26 -14.70 -0.76 -5.57
CA SER A 26 -13.86 -1.71 -4.84
C SER A 26 -13.64 -2.98 -5.66
N ASN A 27 -12.43 -3.53 -5.59
CA ASN A 27 -12.13 -4.80 -6.25
C ASN A 27 -12.53 -5.92 -5.28
N TYR A 28 -13.40 -6.84 -5.72
CA TYR A 28 -14.08 -7.82 -4.86
C TYR A 28 -13.13 -8.63 -3.96
N ASN A 29 -11.92 -8.93 -4.45
CA ASN A 29 -10.93 -9.74 -3.74
C ASN A 29 -9.95 -8.96 -2.84
N SER A 30 -10.01 -7.63 -2.79
CA SER A 30 -9.02 -6.82 -2.04
C SER A 30 -9.27 -6.74 -0.53
N HIS A 31 -10.41 -7.25 -0.07
CA HIS A 31 -10.90 -7.17 1.31
C HIS A 31 -10.66 -8.45 2.12
N ILE A 32 -10.18 -9.52 1.49
CA ILE A 32 -10.03 -10.86 2.07
C ILE A 32 -8.55 -11.13 2.37
N LEU A 33 -8.26 -11.64 3.57
CA LEU A 33 -6.93 -12.06 3.99
C LEU A 33 -6.51 -13.31 3.23
N LYS A 34 -5.34 -13.29 2.57
CA LYS A 34 -4.91 -14.41 1.70
C LYS A 34 -3.81 -15.26 2.31
N PHE A 35 -2.85 -14.62 2.97
CA PHE A 35 -1.62 -15.24 3.44
C PHE A 35 -1.58 -15.31 4.97
N GLY A 36 -1.89 -14.19 5.63
CA GLY A 36 -1.74 -14.04 7.08
C GLY A 36 -2.92 -14.53 7.92
N VAL A 37 -2.68 -14.63 9.22
CA VAL A 37 -3.72 -14.84 10.25
C VAL A 37 -4.31 -13.50 10.69
N TYR A 38 -3.48 -12.45 10.73
CA TYR A 38 -3.89 -11.09 11.01
C TYR A 38 -3.66 -10.21 9.79
N GLY A 39 -4.44 -9.13 9.69
CA GLY A 39 -4.13 -8.08 8.72
C GLY A 39 -4.78 -6.76 9.05
N PHE A 40 -4.43 -5.78 8.23
CA PHE A 40 -4.75 -4.38 8.42
C PHE A 40 -5.58 -3.86 7.26
N LYS A 41 -6.79 -3.38 7.57
CA LYS A 41 -7.77 -2.89 6.60
C LYS A 41 -7.86 -1.36 6.66
N ALA A 42 -7.82 -0.71 5.49
CA ALA A 42 -8.01 0.74 5.40
C ALA A 42 -9.46 1.13 5.78
N CYS A 43 -9.64 2.09 6.69
CA CYS A 43 -10.97 2.59 7.05
C CYS A 43 -11.49 3.65 6.07
N LYS A 44 -10.59 4.35 5.37
CA LYS A 44 -10.91 5.40 4.39
C LYS A 44 -10.09 5.21 3.12
N SER A 45 -10.57 5.74 2.00
CA SER A 45 -9.80 5.85 0.77
C SER A 45 -8.77 6.96 0.87
N SER A 46 -7.57 6.74 0.36
CA SER A 46 -6.49 7.72 0.37
C SER A 46 -5.52 7.51 -0.79
N VAL A 47 -4.63 8.46 -0.99
CA VAL A 47 -3.52 8.35 -1.95
C VAL A 47 -2.21 8.35 -1.20
N LEU A 48 -1.32 7.43 -1.58
CA LEU A 48 0.05 7.35 -1.05
C LEU A 48 1.04 7.49 -2.21
N THR A 49 2.16 8.17 -1.98
CA THR A 49 3.28 8.18 -2.93
C THR A 49 4.13 6.92 -2.78
N GLU A 50 4.86 6.57 -3.82
CA GLU A 50 5.86 5.48 -3.81
C GLU A 50 6.87 5.67 -2.66
N THR A 51 7.37 6.89 -2.48
CA THR A 51 8.29 7.23 -1.38
C THR A 51 7.68 6.97 0.00
N ASN A 52 6.42 7.33 0.22
CA ASN A 52 5.74 7.09 1.50
C ASN A 52 5.56 5.58 1.75
N ILE A 53 5.31 4.79 0.70
CA ILE A 53 5.19 3.34 0.81
C ILE A 53 6.53 2.73 1.20
N ASP A 54 7.63 3.16 0.60
CA ASP A 54 8.97 2.64 0.90
C ASP A 54 9.41 3.01 2.33
N LEU A 55 9.15 4.25 2.74
CA LEU A 55 9.39 4.69 4.12
C LEU A 55 8.58 3.88 5.12
N LEU A 56 7.32 3.59 4.80
CA LEU A 56 6.44 2.77 5.62
C LEU A 56 6.95 1.33 5.72
N GLN A 57 7.33 0.71 4.61
CA GLN A 57 7.90 -0.65 4.60
C GLN A 57 9.18 -0.75 5.44
N ARG A 58 10.09 0.22 5.28
CA ARG A 58 11.33 0.27 6.05
C ARG A 58 11.07 0.46 7.54
N SER A 59 10.12 1.33 7.88
CA SER A 59 9.69 1.59 9.26
C SER A 59 9.08 0.34 9.91
N ILE A 60 8.17 -0.34 9.21
CA ILE A 60 7.54 -1.59 9.68
C ILE A 60 8.59 -2.68 9.86
N SER A 61 9.49 -2.86 8.89
CA SER A 61 10.55 -3.86 8.97
C SER A 61 11.47 -3.63 10.19
N GLY A 62 11.84 -2.37 10.46
CA GLY A 62 12.63 -2.01 11.64
C GLY A 62 11.87 -2.24 12.94
N PHE A 63 10.58 -1.90 12.98
CA PHE A 63 9.73 -2.10 14.16
C PHE A 63 9.49 -3.58 14.47
N LEU A 64 9.23 -4.39 13.44
CA LEU A 64 9.06 -5.83 13.58
C LEU A 64 10.30 -6.51 14.16
N LYS A 65 11.50 -6.14 13.67
CA LYS A 65 12.78 -6.67 14.20
C LYS A 65 12.95 -6.37 15.70
N LYS A 66 12.53 -5.19 16.15
CA LYS A 66 12.59 -4.79 17.57
C LYS A 66 11.62 -5.62 18.43
N ILE A 67 10.38 -5.80 17.98
CA ILE A 67 9.36 -6.56 18.72
C ILE A 67 9.68 -8.05 18.77
N SER A 68 10.17 -8.63 17.67
CA SER A 68 10.41 -10.07 17.58
C SER A 68 11.70 -10.53 18.27
N LYS A 69 12.49 -9.61 18.86
CA LYS A 69 13.80 -9.88 19.51
C LYS A 69 14.72 -10.77 18.67
N GLY A 70 14.72 -10.57 17.35
CA GLY A 70 15.54 -11.35 16.41
C GLY A 70 14.95 -12.70 15.98
N SER A 71 13.74 -13.06 16.40
CA SER A 71 13.08 -14.28 15.92
C SER A 71 12.82 -14.22 14.40
N LYS A 72 13.46 -15.12 13.67
CA LYS A 72 13.37 -15.27 12.20
C LYS A 72 12.00 -15.73 11.70
N THR A 73 11.08 -16.10 12.59
CA THR A 73 9.78 -16.71 12.21
C THR A 73 8.70 -15.71 11.85
N THR A 74 8.90 -14.42 12.19
CA THR A 74 7.93 -13.36 11.89
C THR A 74 7.86 -13.09 10.39
N LYS A 75 6.77 -13.48 9.74
CA LYS A 75 6.52 -13.19 8.32
C LYS A 75 5.41 -12.17 8.20
N TYR A 76 5.63 -11.20 7.31
CA TYR A 76 4.61 -10.23 6.94
C TYR A 76 4.60 -10.06 5.42
N TRP A 77 3.45 -9.67 4.90
CA TRP A 77 3.25 -9.39 3.48
C TRP A 77 2.78 -7.96 3.30
N ASN A 78 3.46 -7.24 2.40
CA ASN A 78 2.95 -5.99 1.90
C ASN A 78 1.98 -6.25 0.73
N ARG A 79 0.75 -5.75 0.84
CA ARG A 79 -0.28 -5.84 -0.20
C ARG A 79 -0.38 -4.56 -1.03
N LEU A 80 0.32 -3.51 -0.62
CA LEU A 80 0.37 -2.23 -1.31
C LEU A 80 1.29 -2.32 -2.52
N GLN A 81 0.75 -2.00 -3.69
CA GLN A 81 1.51 -1.86 -4.93
C GLN A 81 1.05 -0.60 -5.65
N VAL A 82 2.01 0.21 -6.11
CA VAL A 82 1.73 1.40 -6.91
C VAL A 82 0.88 1.02 -8.12
N ASN A 83 -0.20 1.78 -8.36
CA ASN A 83 -1.20 1.45 -9.37
C ASN A 83 -1.45 2.56 -10.39
N SER A 84 -0.88 3.75 -10.17
CA SER A 84 -1.12 4.91 -11.02
C SER A 84 0.01 5.95 -10.89
N THR A 85 -0.08 7.00 -11.70
CA THR A 85 0.90 8.08 -11.79
C THR A 85 0.23 9.43 -11.71
N THR A 86 0.92 10.38 -11.08
CA THR A 86 0.55 11.79 -11.06
C THR A 86 1.52 12.57 -11.94
N THR A 87 0.97 13.39 -12.83
CA THR A 87 1.74 14.27 -13.70
C THR A 87 1.57 15.73 -13.29
N SER A 88 2.65 16.50 -13.35
CA SER A 88 2.60 17.96 -13.14
C SER A 88 3.39 18.67 -14.23
N LEU A 89 2.90 19.84 -14.64
CA LEU A 89 3.67 20.81 -15.40
C LEU A 89 4.62 21.55 -14.45
N SER A 90 5.68 22.15 -14.99
CA SER A 90 6.56 23.01 -14.20
C SER A 90 5.76 24.18 -13.64
N PRO A 91 6.01 24.61 -12.39
CA PRO A 91 5.23 25.67 -11.74
C PRO A 91 5.30 27.00 -12.50
N GLU A 92 6.40 27.25 -13.22
CA GLU A 92 6.62 28.45 -14.04
C GLU A 92 5.91 28.42 -15.40
N SER A 93 5.43 27.24 -15.83
CA SER A 93 4.86 27.08 -17.16
C SER A 93 3.41 27.52 -17.22
N ARG A 94 3.03 28.19 -18.32
CA ARG A 94 1.64 28.56 -18.60
C ARG A 94 0.82 27.38 -19.10
N MET A 95 -0.49 27.48 -18.90
CA MET A 95 -1.49 26.54 -19.39
C MET A 95 -1.44 26.42 -20.93
N GLY A 96 -1.83 25.26 -21.47
CA GLY A 96 -1.94 25.02 -22.92
C GLY A 96 -0.77 24.26 -23.57
N LYS A 97 0.34 24.01 -22.86
CA LYS A 97 1.51 23.25 -23.38
C LYS A 97 1.35 21.72 -23.33
N GLY A 98 0.12 21.23 -23.31
CA GLY A 98 -0.18 19.81 -23.14
C GLY A 98 0.09 19.30 -21.72
N LYS A 99 0.43 18.01 -21.60
CA LYS A 99 0.53 17.32 -20.30
C LYS A 99 1.97 17.22 -19.79
N GLY A 100 2.16 17.60 -18.53
CA GLY A 100 3.45 17.58 -17.86
C GLY A 100 4.09 16.20 -17.67
N ALA A 101 5.29 16.19 -17.11
CA ALA A 101 6.03 14.97 -16.81
C ALA A 101 5.40 14.20 -15.64
N ILE A 102 5.74 12.92 -15.48
CA ILE A 102 5.32 12.12 -14.32
C ILE A 102 6.16 12.59 -13.12
N LEU A 103 5.50 13.13 -12.10
CA LEU A 103 6.14 13.62 -10.88
C LEU A 103 6.28 12.49 -9.86
N HIS A 104 5.17 11.80 -9.56
CA HIS A 104 5.12 10.75 -8.56
C HIS A 104 4.35 9.55 -9.08
N LYS A 105 4.88 8.38 -8.78
CA LYS A 105 4.15 7.13 -8.78
C LYS A 105 3.34 7.06 -7.50
N ILE A 106 2.05 6.76 -7.65
CA ILE A 106 1.10 6.79 -6.54
C ILE A 106 0.29 5.50 -6.46
N LEU A 107 -0.14 5.22 -5.24
CA LEU A 107 -1.07 4.17 -4.89
C LEU A 107 -2.37 4.81 -4.42
N TYR A 108 -3.44 4.54 -5.15
CA TYR A 108 -4.79 4.72 -4.62
C TYR A 108 -5.15 3.54 -3.73
N VAL A 109 -5.36 3.80 -2.44
CA VAL A 109 -5.88 2.85 -1.47
C VAL A 109 -7.39 3.01 -1.41
N LYS A 110 -8.12 1.90 -1.61
CA LYS A 110 -9.57 1.90 -1.50
C LYS A 110 -10.00 1.65 -0.06
N GLN A 111 -11.15 2.21 0.30
CA GLN A 111 -11.76 1.88 1.59
C GLN A 111 -11.97 0.37 1.67
N GLY A 112 -11.57 -0.18 2.81
CA GLY A 112 -11.69 -1.58 3.13
C GLY A 112 -10.62 -2.49 2.55
N GLN A 113 -9.72 -1.98 1.71
CA GLN A 113 -8.61 -2.77 1.16
C GLN A 113 -7.65 -3.22 2.27
N ILE A 114 -7.13 -4.44 2.16
CA ILE A 114 -6.08 -4.94 3.04
C ILE A 114 -4.72 -4.40 2.57
N ILE A 115 -3.96 -3.87 3.53
CA ILE A 115 -2.70 -3.15 3.35
C ILE A 115 -1.53 -4.07 3.69
N PHE A 116 -1.62 -4.71 4.86
CA PHE A 116 -0.60 -5.62 5.37
C PHE A 116 -1.24 -6.87 5.95
N GLU A 117 -0.50 -7.97 5.85
CA GLU A 117 -0.85 -9.25 6.46
C GLU A 117 0.32 -9.78 7.29
N PHE A 118 0.01 -10.48 8.38
CA PHE A 118 1.01 -10.99 9.32
C PHE A 118 0.69 -12.43 9.72
N SER A 119 1.74 -13.23 9.91
CA SER A 119 1.67 -14.57 10.50
C SER A 119 2.65 -14.70 11.64
N SER A 120 2.35 -15.60 12.58
CA SER A 120 3.23 -15.94 13.71
C SER A 120 3.52 -14.74 14.63
N ILE A 121 2.50 -13.92 14.87
CA ILE A 121 2.54 -12.77 15.80
C ILE A 121 1.44 -12.96 16.85
N SER A 122 1.74 -12.65 18.12
CA SER A 122 0.75 -12.72 19.19
C SER A 122 -0.21 -11.52 19.17
N LEU A 123 -1.39 -11.68 19.76
CA LEU A 123 -2.39 -10.60 19.85
C LEU A 123 -1.88 -9.30 20.51
N PRO A 124 -1.10 -9.33 21.62
CA PRO A 124 -0.58 -8.08 22.19
C PRO A 124 0.41 -7.39 21.24
N GLN A 125 1.24 -8.16 20.53
CA GLN A 125 2.18 -7.61 19.55
C GLN A 125 1.46 -6.98 18.35
N ILE A 126 0.40 -7.62 17.83
CA ILE A 126 -0.34 -7.05 16.69
C ILE A 126 -1.05 -5.74 17.04
N SER A 127 -1.50 -5.59 18.30
CA SER A 127 -2.07 -4.34 18.80
C SER A 127 -1.04 -3.20 18.81
N MET A 128 0.20 -3.48 19.27
CA MET A 128 1.29 -2.50 19.22
C MET A 128 1.63 -2.11 17.77
N ILE A 129 1.67 -3.08 16.86
CA ILE A 129 1.92 -2.83 15.43
C ILE A 129 0.79 -1.98 14.81
N LEU A 130 -0.47 -2.23 15.19
CA LEU A 130 -1.61 -1.43 14.72
C LEU A 130 -1.44 0.04 15.09
N SER A 131 -1.09 0.32 16.36
CA SER A 131 -0.84 1.68 16.84
C SER A 131 0.31 2.34 16.07
N PHE A 132 1.41 1.61 15.88
CA PHE A 132 2.55 2.10 15.10
C PHE A 132 2.18 2.45 13.66
N ILE A 133 1.45 1.58 12.96
CA ILE A 133 1.05 1.81 11.57
C ILE A 133 0.05 2.96 11.45
N ASN A 134 -0.91 3.06 12.37
CA ASN A 134 -1.85 4.19 12.42
C ASN A 134 -1.12 5.54 12.57
N SER A 135 0.00 5.59 13.29
CA SER A 135 0.80 6.82 13.42
C SER A 135 1.58 7.20 12.14
N LYS A 136 1.81 6.24 11.23
CA LYS A 136 2.59 6.45 10.00
C LYS A 136 1.73 6.68 8.77
N LEU A 137 0.48 6.25 8.80
CA LEU A 137 -0.44 6.41 7.68
C LEU A 137 -1.28 7.67 7.84
N PRO A 138 -1.65 8.35 6.74
CA PRO A 138 -2.52 9.52 6.78
C PRO A 138 -4.01 9.16 6.99
N PHE A 139 -4.32 7.90 7.26
CA PHE A 139 -5.68 7.40 7.44
C PHE A 139 -5.70 6.30 8.50
N SER A 140 -6.88 6.09 9.10
CA SER A 140 -7.07 5.06 10.11
C SER A 140 -7.18 3.66 9.50
N VAL A 141 -6.65 2.70 10.25
CA VAL A 141 -6.62 1.28 9.90
C VAL A 141 -7.31 0.47 10.99
N LYS A 142 -8.01 -0.58 10.58
CA LYS A 142 -8.66 -1.56 11.46
C LYS A 142 -7.93 -2.90 11.41
N LEU A 143 -7.76 -3.52 12.58
CA LEU A 143 -7.27 -4.90 12.70
C LEU A 143 -8.35 -5.88 12.23
N LEU A 144 -7.94 -6.84 11.41
CA LEU A 144 -8.73 -8.01 11.03
C LEU A 144 -8.01 -9.28 11.49
N LYS A 145 -8.80 -10.23 11.98
CA LYS A 145 -8.37 -11.60 12.26
C LYS A 145 -9.07 -12.51 11.26
N ARG A 146 -8.33 -13.47 10.69
CA ARG A 146 -8.91 -14.53 9.87
C ARG A 146 -9.75 -15.41 10.78
N ILE A 147 -11.06 -15.42 10.55
CA ILE A 147 -11.97 -16.39 11.14
C ILE A 147 -11.70 -17.70 10.40
N ILE A 148 -11.36 -18.75 11.14
CA ILE A 148 -11.21 -20.12 10.65
C ILE A 148 -12.58 -20.77 10.72
#